data_AF-A0A2M6XUD1-F1
#
_entry.id   AF-A0A2M6XUD1-F1
#
_cell.length_a   1.000
_cell.length_b   1.000
_cell.length_c   1.000
_cell.angle_alpha   90.00
_cell.angle_beta   90.00
_cell.angle_gamma   90.00
#
_symmetry.space_group_name_H-M   'P 1'
#
loop_
_entity.id
_entity.type
_entity.pdbx_description
1 polymer ?
#
loop_
_entity_poly.entity_id
_entity_poly.type
_entity_poly.pdbx_seq_one_letter_code
_entity_poly.pdbx_strand_id
1 'polypeptide(L)'
;MTKKKLIKLGSQTAKRGFRTEKDIAKKFNDWQDDEDAQQWLTIMCYNLKEIERIKAIIITGSHKTDVQVQITIYLKEAIAVENLSVKLVSNPQGFNQVDKRWVDRYVEMWNIPADIAKILKLFTGEIKPKSKKLRDKRRMFLDEMDSGTQKTVIDFFAKNKILIVSDILKGNDEFPVNWMLVVFKK
;
A
#
# COMPACT_ATOMS: atom_id res chain seq x y z
N MET A 1 24.00 14.40 5.10
CA MET A 1 23.89 14.18 3.63
C MET A 1 23.47 15.48 2.95
N THR A 2 23.99 15.79 1.75
CA THR A 2 23.61 17.02 1.02
C THR A 2 22.22 16.90 0.39
N LYS A 3 21.54 18.03 0.13
CA LYS A 3 20.23 18.06 -0.55
C LYS A 3 20.23 17.28 -1.88
N LYS A 4 21.28 17.43 -2.68
CA LYS A 4 21.47 16.70 -3.95
C LYS A 4 21.56 15.18 -3.74
N LYS A 5 22.27 14.73 -2.69
CA LYS A 5 22.36 13.31 -2.33
C LYS A 5 20.99 12.77 -1.89
N LEU A 6 20.22 13.53 -1.09
CA LEU A 6 18.87 13.13 -0.66
C LEU A 6 17.89 13.00 -1.83
N ILE A 7 17.91 13.95 -2.78
CA ILE A 7 17.08 13.89 -4.00
C ILE A 7 17.42 12.63 -4.82
N LYS A 8 18.72 12.38 -5.03
CA LYS A 8 19.18 11.19 -5.74
C LYS A 8 18.75 9.90 -5.04
N LEU A 9 18.90 9.83 -3.72
CA LEU A 9 18.50 8.69 -2.92
C LEU A 9 16.99 8.43 -3.04
N GLY A 10 16.15 9.45 -2.85
CA GLY A 10 14.69 9.32 -3.00
C GLY A 10 14.28 8.85 -4.39
N SER A 11 14.89 9.38 -5.45
CA SER A 11 14.65 8.93 -6.83
C SER A 11 15.05 7.46 -7.04
N GLN A 12 16.21 7.05 -6.52
CA GLN A 12 16.67 5.68 -6.61
C GLN A 12 15.77 4.70 -5.85
N THR A 13 15.31 5.08 -4.65
CA THR A 13 14.36 4.29 -3.86
C THR A 13 13.06 4.05 -4.63
N ALA A 14 12.46 5.09 -5.20
CA ALA A 14 11.24 4.95 -6.01
C ALA A 14 11.46 4.05 -7.25
N LYS A 15 12.54 4.27 -8.00
CA LYS A 15 12.88 3.45 -9.18
C LYS A 15 13.18 1.99 -8.85
N ARG A 16 13.61 1.68 -7.62
CA ARG A 16 13.81 0.28 -7.19
C ARG A 16 12.46 -0.41 -6.95
N GLY A 17 11.49 0.27 -6.34
CA GLY A 17 10.12 -0.24 -6.20
C GLY A 17 9.50 -0.65 -7.54
N PHE A 18 9.45 0.27 -8.51
CA PHE A 18 8.91 0.00 -9.86
C PHE A 18 9.66 -1.10 -10.62
N ARG A 19 10.96 -1.26 -10.37
CA ARG A 19 11.71 -2.38 -10.96
C ARG A 19 11.33 -3.71 -10.33
N THR A 20 11.13 -3.75 -9.02
CA THR A 20 10.66 -4.97 -8.33
C THR A 20 9.29 -5.42 -8.84
N GLU A 21 8.35 -4.49 -9.10
CA GLU A 21 7.05 -4.83 -9.70
C GLU A 21 7.21 -5.47 -11.10
N LYS A 22 8.08 -4.90 -11.95
CA LYS A 22 8.43 -5.46 -13.26
C LYS A 22 9.10 -6.82 -13.16
N ASP A 23 10.04 -6.98 -12.22
CA ASP A 23 10.74 -8.23 -11.99
C ASP A 23 9.73 -9.33 -11.60
N ILE A 24 8.80 -9.06 -10.69
CA ILE A 24 7.76 -10.02 -10.27
C ILE A 24 6.83 -10.38 -11.41
N ALA A 25 6.33 -9.38 -12.16
CA ALA A 25 5.49 -9.65 -13.32
C ALA A 25 6.22 -10.51 -14.36
N LYS A 26 7.51 -10.26 -14.58
CA LYS A 26 8.35 -11.10 -15.45
C LYS A 26 8.45 -12.53 -14.92
N LYS A 27 8.73 -12.72 -13.63
CA LYS A 27 8.81 -14.05 -13.00
C LYS A 27 7.53 -14.87 -13.21
N PHE A 28 6.35 -14.28 -13.01
CA PHE A 28 5.08 -14.97 -13.28
C PHE A 28 4.86 -15.29 -14.76
N ASN A 29 5.27 -14.40 -15.67
CA ASN A 29 5.16 -14.68 -17.10
C ASN A 29 6.12 -15.81 -17.54
N ASP A 30 7.25 -15.97 -16.85
CA ASP A 30 8.26 -17.01 -17.09
C ASP A 30 8.15 -18.19 -16.10
N TRP A 31 6.97 -18.41 -15.50
CA TRP A 31 6.79 -19.33 -14.36
C TRP A 31 7.26 -20.77 -14.61
N GLN A 32 7.31 -21.23 -15.86
CA GLN A 32 7.78 -22.58 -16.20
C GLN A 32 9.26 -22.78 -15.87
N ASP A 33 10.05 -21.70 -15.92
CA ASP A 33 11.50 -21.71 -15.67
C ASP A 33 11.89 -20.89 -14.43
N ASP A 34 10.91 -20.34 -13.67
CA ASP A 34 11.15 -19.53 -12.48
C ASP A 34 10.65 -20.20 -11.20
N GLU A 35 11.59 -20.67 -10.38
CA GLU A 35 11.30 -21.41 -9.14
C GLU A 35 10.50 -20.58 -8.12
N ASP A 36 10.76 -19.28 -8.01
CA ASP A 36 10.02 -18.41 -7.08
C ASP A 36 8.55 -18.31 -7.50
N ALA A 37 8.28 -18.12 -8.80
CA ALA A 37 6.93 -18.07 -9.33
C ALA A 37 6.17 -19.39 -9.11
N GLN A 38 6.82 -20.53 -9.30
CA GLN A 38 6.23 -21.86 -9.04
C GLN A 38 5.85 -22.02 -7.57
N GLN A 39 6.72 -21.57 -6.65
CA GLN A 39 6.43 -21.60 -5.22
C GLN A 39 5.25 -20.68 -4.87
N TRP A 40 5.20 -19.46 -5.42
CA TRP A 40 4.08 -18.54 -5.20
C TRP A 40 2.77 -19.11 -5.71
N LEU A 41 2.73 -19.70 -6.91
CA LEU A 41 1.54 -20.35 -7.45
C LEU A 41 1.07 -21.51 -6.57
N THR A 42 2.01 -22.29 -6.03
CA THR A 42 1.70 -23.38 -5.09
C THR A 42 1.13 -22.83 -3.77
N ILE A 43 1.68 -21.73 -3.24
CA ILE A 43 1.16 -21.04 -2.04
C ILE A 43 -0.26 -20.52 -2.28
N MET A 44 -0.54 -20.05 -3.50
CA MET A 44 -1.86 -19.65 -3.94
C MET A 44 -2.78 -20.84 -4.27
N CYS A 45 -2.37 -22.07 -3.94
CA CYS A 45 -3.12 -23.32 -4.10
C CYS A 45 -3.36 -23.77 -5.54
N TYR A 46 -2.51 -23.37 -6.49
CA TYR A 46 -2.58 -23.87 -7.87
C TYR A 46 -1.74 -25.14 -8.06
N ASN A 47 -2.31 -26.13 -8.76
CA ASN A 47 -1.56 -27.28 -9.26
C ASN A 47 -0.85 -26.89 -10.56
N LEU A 48 0.48 -26.81 -10.53
CA LEU A 48 1.31 -26.40 -11.67
C LEU A 48 1.06 -27.21 -12.95
N LYS A 49 0.70 -28.50 -12.81
CA LYS A 49 0.45 -29.38 -13.97
C LYS A 49 -0.85 -29.04 -14.70
N GLU A 50 -1.78 -28.36 -14.05
CA GLU A 50 -3.07 -27.97 -14.60
C GLU A 50 -3.05 -26.55 -15.18
N ILE A 51 -1.98 -25.79 -14.96
CA ILE A 51 -1.86 -24.44 -15.49
C ILE A 51 -1.55 -24.52 -16.99
N GLU A 52 -2.45 -23.98 -17.79
CA GLU A 52 -2.28 -23.85 -19.25
C GLU A 52 -1.45 -22.60 -19.57
N ARG A 53 -1.80 -21.47 -18.96
CA ARG A 53 -1.18 -20.17 -19.26
C ARG A 53 -1.25 -19.23 -18.07
N ILE A 54 -0.20 -18.43 -17.91
CA ILE A 54 -0.17 -17.29 -16.98
C ILE A 54 0.09 -16.01 -17.76
N LYS A 55 -0.60 -14.94 -17.37
CA LYS A 55 -0.31 -13.57 -17.80
C LYS A 55 -0.29 -12.65 -16.59
N ALA A 56 0.88 -12.12 -16.27
CA ALA A 56 1.04 -11.09 -15.25
C ALA A 56 1.15 -9.70 -15.87
N ILE A 57 0.32 -8.79 -15.37
CA ILE A 57 0.23 -7.39 -15.81
C ILE A 57 0.51 -6.45 -14.65
N ILE A 58 1.20 -5.34 -14.92
CA ILE A 58 1.35 -4.25 -13.94
C ILE A 58 0.09 -3.42 -13.97
N ILE A 59 -0.51 -3.23 -12.80
CA ILE A 59 -1.67 -2.35 -12.65
C ILE A 59 -1.14 -0.94 -12.40
N THR A 60 -1.53 -0.01 -13.27
CA THR A 60 -1.17 1.40 -13.16
C THR A 60 -2.38 2.20 -12.67
N GLY A 61 -2.15 3.27 -11.93
CA GLY A 61 -3.21 4.12 -11.40
C GLY A 61 -3.17 4.18 -9.89
N SER A 62 -4.28 4.57 -9.27
CA SER A 62 -4.39 4.70 -7.81
C SER A 62 -5.02 3.45 -7.19
N HIS A 63 -4.49 2.27 -7.53
CA HIS A 63 -4.96 0.97 -7.02
C HIS A 63 -4.04 0.42 -5.94
N LYS A 64 -4.56 -0.52 -5.15
CA LYS A 64 -3.78 -1.25 -4.13
C LYS A 64 -2.95 -2.39 -4.70
N THR A 65 -3.46 -2.96 -5.78
CA THR A 65 -2.81 -3.98 -6.58
C THR A 65 -1.73 -3.35 -7.44
N ASP A 66 -0.52 -3.90 -7.34
CA ASP A 66 0.64 -3.50 -8.14
C ASP A 66 0.80 -4.45 -9.35
N VAL A 67 0.57 -5.75 -9.15
CA VAL A 67 0.63 -6.79 -10.19
C VAL A 67 -0.62 -7.65 -10.14
N GLN A 68 -1.28 -7.86 -11.27
CA GLN A 68 -2.37 -8.83 -11.41
C GLN A 68 -1.86 -10.03 -12.21
N VAL A 69 -2.06 -11.23 -11.67
CA VAL A 69 -1.73 -12.51 -12.30
C VAL A 69 -3.02 -13.18 -12.76
N GLN A 70 -3.13 -13.38 -14.06
CA GLN A 70 -4.26 -14.07 -14.70
C GLN A 70 -3.83 -15.50 -15.03
N ILE A 71 -4.55 -16.48 -14.51
CA ILE A 71 -4.21 -17.91 -14.58
C ILE A 71 -5.32 -18.63 -15.34
N THR A 72 -4.95 -19.26 -16.46
CA THR A 72 -5.82 -20.14 -17.24
C THR A 72 -5.49 -21.58 -16.88
N ILE A 73 -6.50 -22.37 -16.50
CA ILE A 73 -6.34 -23.77 -16.12
C ILE A 73 -6.90 -24.63 -17.24
N TYR A 74 -6.20 -25.72 -17.59
CA TYR A 74 -6.65 -26.67 -18.61
C TYR A 74 -8.09 -27.11 -18.38
N LEU A 75 -8.87 -27.11 -19.45
CA LEU A 75 -10.28 -27.54 -19.48
C LEU A 75 -11.22 -26.69 -18.60
N LYS A 76 -10.76 -25.56 -18.05
CA LYS A 76 -11.61 -24.57 -17.38
C LYS A 76 -11.76 -23.33 -18.24
N GLU A 77 -13.01 -22.93 -18.48
CA GLU A 77 -13.31 -21.70 -19.24
C GLU A 77 -12.99 -20.43 -18.43
N ALA A 78 -13.07 -20.50 -17.10
CA ALA A 78 -12.86 -19.37 -16.21
C ALA A 78 -11.37 -19.03 -16.04
N ILE A 79 -11.05 -17.74 -16.05
CA ILE A 79 -9.72 -17.21 -15.72
C ILE A 79 -9.70 -16.89 -14.23
N ALA A 80 -8.79 -17.51 -13.49
CA ALA A 80 -8.52 -17.13 -12.11
C ALA A 80 -7.64 -15.87 -12.07
N VAL A 81 -7.88 -15.00 -11.10
CA VAL A 81 -7.22 -13.69 -11.00
C VAL A 81 -6.68 -13.52 -9.58
N GLU A 82 -5.37 -13.27 -9.50
CA GLU A 82 -4.67 -13.02 -8.24
C GLU A 82 -4.06 -11.63 -8.27
N ASN A 83 -4.56 -10.75 -7.41
CA ASN A 83 -4.06 -9.39 -7.28
C ASN A 83 -3.01 -9.28 -6.16
N LEU A 84 -1.81 -8.85 -6.51
CA LEU A 84 -0.66 -8.73 -5.61
C LEU A 84 -0.39 -7.26 -5.29
N SER A 85 -0.26 -6.93 -4.01
CA SER A 85 0.46 -5.74 -3.56
C SER A 85 1.92 -6.10 -3.30
N VAL A 86 2.83 -5.42 -3.98
CA VAL A 86 4.27 -5.67 -3.94
C VAL A 86 4.95 -4.65 -3.04
N LYS A 87 5.82 -5.10 -2.15
CA LYS A 87 6.59 -4.22 -1.27
C LYS A 87 8.07 -4.62 -1.25
N LEU A 88 8.92 -3.74 -1.76
CA LEU A 88 10.38 -3.90 -1.65
C LEU A 88 10.85 -3.43 -0.27
N VAL A 89 11.62 -4.26 0.41
CA VAL A 89 12.26 -3.94 1.70
C VAL A 89 13.76 -4.15 1.56
N SER A 90 14.56 -3.18 2.02
CA SER A 90 16.03 -3.22 1.93
C SER A 90 16.75 -3.33 3.27
N ASN A 91 16.01 -3.34 4.38
CA ASN A 91 16.52 -3.63 5.71
C ASN A 91 15.39 -4.19 6.58
N PRO A 92 15.69 -4.99 7.62
CA PRO A 92 14.64 -5.64 8.43
C PRO A 92 13.73 -4.66 9.19
N GLN A 93 14.14 -3.40 9.37
CA GLN A 93 13.37 -2.34 10.05
C GLN A 93 12.85 -1.28 9.07
N GLY A 94 12.59 -1.68 7.82
CA GLY A 94 12.17 -0.76 6.77
C GLY A 94 10.73 -0.28 6.96
N PHE A 95 10.46 0.96 6.52
CA PHE A 95 9.11 1.53 6.50
C PHE A 95 8.66 1.75 5.06
N ASN A 96 7.49 1.19 4.71
CA ASN A 96 6.87 1.36 3.41
C ASN A 96 5.53 2.08 3.56
N GLN A 97 5.26 3.01 2.63
CA GLN A 97 3.95 3.65 2.54
C GLN A 97 2.95 2.65 1.95
N VAL A 98 1.79 2.46 2.59
CA VAL A 98 0.67 1.64 2.08
C VAL A 98 -0.48 2.50 1.55
N ASP A 99 -0.61 3.73 2.05
CA ASP A 99 -1.64 4.66 1.64
C ASP A 99 -1.19 6.11 1.91
N LYS A 100 -1.64 7.05 1.07
CA LYS A 100 -1.48 8.49 1.31
C LYS A 100 -2.46 9.28 0.44
N ARG A 101 -3.31 10.08 1.08
CA ARG A 101 -4.22 11.03 0.44
C ARG A 101 -4.33 12.31 1.28
N TRP A 102 -4.97 13.34 0.72
CA TRP A 102 -5.42 14.51 1.48
C TRP A 102 -6.50 14.09 2.48
N VAL A 103 -6.61 14.79 3.61
CA VAL A 103 -7.61 14.47 4.65
C VAL A 103 -9.01 14.41 4.07
N ASP A 104 -9.38 15.33 3.18
CA ASP A 104 -10.73 15.37 2.60
C ASP A 104 -11.10 14.10 1.81
N ARG A 105 -10.12 13.41 1.22
CA ARG A 105 -10.39 12.12 0.56
C ARG A 105 -10.71 11.03 1.58
N TYR A 106 -10.08 11.05 2.75
CA TYR A 106 -10.45 10.14 3.83
C TYR A 106 -11.79 10.53 4.48
N VAL A 107 -12.13 11.81 4.51
CA VAL A 107 -13.46 12.28 4.94
C VAL A 107 -14.54 11.68 4.05
N GLU A 108 -14.37 11.74 2.73
CA GLU A 108 -15.29 11.12 1.76
C GLU A 108 -15.37 9.60 1.94
N MET A 109 -14.24 8.92 2.12
CA MET A 109 -14.19 7.46 2.22
C MET A 109 -14.79 6.92 3.53
N TRP A 110 -14.55 7.59 4.66
CA TRP A 110 -14.85 7.05 5.99
C TRP A 110 -15.90 7.87 6.75
N ASN A 111 -16.53 8.84 6.09
CA ASN A 111 -17.49 9.77 6.69
C ASN A 111 -16.93 10.41 7.97
N ILE A 112 -15.70 10.89 7.92
CA ILE A 112 -15.02 11.46 9.09
C ILE A 112 -15.76 12.72 9.54
N PRO A 113 -16.17 12.82 10.82
CA PRO A 113 -16.79 14.02 11.37
C PRO A 113 -15.94 15.29 11.19
N ALA A 114 -16.58 16.44 10.98
CA ALA A 114 -15.91 17.68 10.60
C ALA A 114 -14.91 18.19 11.66
N ASP A 115 -15.22 17.98 12.94
CA ASP A 115 -14.32 18.27 14.06
C ASP A 115 -13.06 17.39 14.02
N ILE A 116 -13.21 16.10 13.78
CA ILE A 116 -12.08 15.15 13.61
C ILE A 116 -11.26 15.50 12.36
N ALA A 117 -11.91 15.80 11.25
CA ALA A 117 -11.24 16.21 10.01
C ALA A 117 -10.36 17.46 10.24
N LYS A 118 -10.88 18.46 10.98
CA LYS A 118 -10.11 19.65 11.35
C LYS A 118 -8.88 19.30 12.20
N ILE A 119 -9.02 18.37 13.15
CA ILE A 119 -7.91 17.88 13.98
C ILE A 119 -6.86 17.19 13.11
N LEU A 120 -7.27 16.33 12.17
CA LEU A 120 -6.37 15.66 11.23
C LEU A 120 -5.66 16.64 10.30
N LYS A 121 -6.33 17.72 9.88
CA LYS A 121 -5.72 18.79 9.07
C LYS A 121 -4.67 19.58 9.84
N LEU A 122 -4.85 19.80 11.15
CA LEU A 122 -3.81 20.36 12.03
C LEU A 122 -2.64 19.38 12.19
N PHE A 123 -2.93 18.09 12.34
CA PHE A 123 -1.93 17.03 12.48
C PHE A 123 -1.06 16.86 11.25
N THR A 124 -1.65 16.90 10.07
CA THR A 124 -0.92 16.79 8.79
C THR A 124 -0.23 18.10 8.40
N GLY A 125 -0.71 19.24 8.91
CA GLY A 125 -0.23 20.57 8.55
C GLY A 125 -0.94 21.16 7.31
N GLU A 126 -2.05 20.56 6.86
CA GLU A 126 -2.96 21.18 5.90
C GLU A 126 -3.53 22.51 6.43
N ILE A 127 -3.74 22.60 7.76
CA ILE A 127 -4.08 23.83 8.46
C ILE A 127 -2.93 24.18 9.41
N LYS A 128 -2.47 25.44 9.36
CA LYS A 128 -1.43 25.92 10.26
C LYS A 128 -1.95 26.11 11.69
N PRO A 129 -1.22 25.65 12.71
CA PRO A 129 -1.59 25.92 14.08
C PRO A 129 -1.39 27.40 14.43
N LYS A 130 -2.23 27.92 15.34
CA LYS A 130 -2.10 29.30 15.86
C LYS A 130 -1.06 29.41 16.99
N SER A 131 -0.72 28.30 17.66
CA SER A 131 0.22 28.30 18.78
C SER A 131 1.67 28.50 18.31
N LYS A 132 2.43 29.34 19.04
CA LYS A 132 3.85 29.62 18.75
C LYS A 132 4.81 28.64 19.42
N LYS A 133 4.35 27.85 20.41
CA LYS A 133 5.17 26.94 21.22
C LYS A 133 4.95 25.47 20.80
N LEU A 134 5.20 25.15 19.53
CA LEU A 134 5.08 23.79 18.98
C LEU A 134 6.43 23.28 18.51
N ARG A 135 6.62 21.96 18.53
CA ARG A 135 7.84 21.34 17.98
C ARG A 135 8.02 21.62 16.49
N ASP A 136 6.91 21.72 15.75
CA ASP A 136 6.90 22.09 14.34
C ASP A 136 5.89 23.22 14.10
N LYS A 137 6.31 24.35 13.53
CA LYS A 137 5.41 25.49 13.28
C LYS A 137 4.38 25.23 12.16
N ARG A 138 4.55 24.13 11.41
CA ARG A 138 3.71 23.80 10.25
C ARG A 138 2.51 22.90 10.60
N ARG A 139 2.57 22.18 11.71
CA ARG A 139 1.59 21.16 12.13
C ARG A 139 1.50 21.07 13.65
N MET A 140 0.59 20.29 14.19
CA MET A 140 0.50 19.99 15.61
C MET A 140 0.49 18.47 15.81
N PHE A 141 1.42 17.93 16.58
CA PHE A 141 1.40 16.50 16.87
C PHE A 141 0.24 16.15 17.83
N LEU A 142 -0.19 14.90 17.85
CA LEU A 142 -1.36 14.48 18.63
C LEU A 142 -1.13 14.67 20.15
N ASP A 143 0.08 14.41 20.64
CA ASP A 143 0.50 14.64 22.03
C ASP A 143 0.64 16.13 22.40
N GLU A 144 0.57 17.05 21.44
CA GLU A 144 0.52 18.50 21.68
C GLU A 144 -0.92 19.04 21.78
N MET A 145 -1.93 18.18 21.62
CA MET A 145 -3.35 18.52 21.74
C MET A 145 -3.87 18.18 23.14
N ASP A 146 -5.02 18.74 23.55
CA ASP A 146 -5.64 18.39 24.83
C ASP A 146 -6.13 16.93 24.84
N SER A 147 -6.25 16.35 26.04
CA SER A 147 -6.63 14.94 26.21
C SER A 147 -8.00 14.58 25.64
N GLY A 148 -8.95 15.52 25.63
CA GLY A 148 -10.28 15.32 25.03
C GLY A 148 -10.21 15.18 23.51
N THR A 149 -9.44 16.07 22.87
CA THR A 149 -9.13 16.01 21.43
C THR A 149 -8.44 14.70 21.06
N GLN A 150 -7.41 14.30 21.81
CA GLN A 150 -6.70 13.04 21.57
C GLN A 150 -7.63 11.84 21.65
N LYS A 151 -8.44 11.75 22.72
CA LYS A 151 -9.40 10.68 22.93
C LYS A 151 -10.41 10.58 21.80
N THR A 152 -10.93 11.72 21.33
CA THR A 152 -11.91 11.76 20.23
C THR A 152 -11.35 11.15 18.94
N VAL A 153 -10.10 11.47 18.58
CA VAL A 153 -9.43 10.90 17.40
C VAL A 153 -9.21 9.40 17.59
N ILE A 154 -8.69 8.98 18.74
CA ILE A 154 -8.40 7.56 19.03
C ILE A 154 -9.68 6.74 18.98
N ASP A 155 -10.77 7.20 19.61
CA ASP A 155 -12.05 6.50 19.65
C ASP A 155 -12.64 6.32 18.25
N PHE A 156 -12.50 7.32 17.37
CA PHE A 156 -12.94 7.21 15.97
C PHE A 156 -12.18 6.12 15.21
N PHE A 157 -10.85 6.10 15.27
CA PHE A 157 -10.05 5.08 14.59
C PHE A 157 -10.24 3.69 15.21
N ALA A 158 -10.42 3.60 16.52
CA ALA A 158 -10.70 2.34 17.20
C ALA A 158 -12.05 1.76 16.77
N LYS A 159 -13.11 2.58 16.72
CA LYS A 159 -14.44 2.19 16.27
C LYS A 159 -14.46 1.74 14.81
N ASN A 160 -13.71 2.41 13.94
CA ASN A 160 -13.68 2.16 12.49
C ASN A 160 -12.49 1.31 12.03
N LYS A 161 -11.81 0.63 12.96
CA LYS A 161 -10.52 -0.03 12.71
C LYS A 161 -10.55 -1.00 11.54
N ILE A 162 -11.55 -1.88 11.47
CA ILE A 162 -11.64 -2.91 10.44
C ILE A 162 -11.83 -2.28 9.06
N LEU A 163 -12.75 -1.30 8.94
CA LEU A 163 -12.98 -0.55 7.70
C LEU A 163 -11.68 0.09 7.22
N ILE A 164 -11.02 0.87 8.08
CA ILE A 164 -9.83 1.64 7.71
C ILE A 164 -8.68 0.71 7.34
N VAL A 165 -8.41 -0.34 8.12
CA VAL A 165 -7.33 -1.30 7.83
C VAL A 165 -7.61 -2.05 6.52
N SER A 166 -8.86 -2.46 6.28
CA SER A 166 -9.25 -3.11 5.04
C SER A 166 -9.04 -2.17 3.84
N ASP A 167 -9.52 -0.93 3.92
CA ASP A 167 -9.41 0.03 2.82
C ASP A 167 -7.95 0.38 2.47
N ILE A 168 -7.09 0.61 3.47
CA ILE A 168 -5.72 1.04 3.21
C ILE A 168 -4.81 -0.12 2.75
N LEU A 169 -5.16 -1.37 3.04
CA LEU A 169 -4.35 -2.54 2.66
C LEU A 169 -4.93 -3.27 1.45
N LYS A 170 -6.22 -3.63 1.50
CA LYS A 170 -6.89 -4.41 0.47
C LYS A 170 -7.45 -3.53 -0.64
N GLY A 171 -8.01 -2.38 -0.29
CA GLY A 171 -8.80 -1.56 -1.21
C GLY A 171 -10.19 -2.14 -1.44
N ASN A 172 -11.04 -1.34 -2.09
CA ASN A 172 -12.45 -1.63 -2.33
C ASN A 172 -12.89 -1.29 -3.77
N ASP A 173 -11.92 -1.14 -4.67
CA ASP A 173 -12.14 -0.88 -6.10
C ASP A 173 -12.20 -2.19 -6.89
N GLU A 174 -12.14 -2.10 -8.22
CA GLU A 174 -12.15 -3.26 -9.13
C GLU A 174 -10.88 -4.12 -9.07
N PHE A 175 -9.83 -3.69 -8.35
CA PHE A 175 -8.57 -4.42 -8.17
C PHE A 175 -8.22 -4.60 -6.68
N PRO A 176 -9.06 -5.27 -5.88
CA PRO A 176 -8.76 -5.48 -4.47
C PRO A 176 -7.60 -6.48 -4.33
N VAL A 177 -6.69 -6.21 -3.39
CA VAL A 177 -5.51 -7.05 -3.17
C VAL A 177 -5.92 -8.40 -2.55
N ASN A 178 -5.44 -9.48 -3.13
CA ASN A 178 -5.53 -10.83 -2.58
C ASN A 178 -4.29 -11.18 -1.75
N TRP A 179 -3.12 -10.77 -2.21
CA TRP A 179 -1.83 -11.19 -1.68
C TRP A 179 -0.89 -10.02 -1.45
N MET A 180 -0.12 -10.06 -0.37
CA MET A 180 0.97 -9.11 -0.13
C MET A 180 2.31 -9.82 -0.32
N LEU A 181 3.04 -9.44 -1.36
CA LEU A 181 4.35 -9.98 -1.68
C LEU A 181 5.45 -9.02 -1.23
N VAL A 182 6.12 -9.38 -0.14
CA VAL A 182 7.25 -8.61 0.42
C VAL A 182 8.56 -9.17 -0.10
N VAL A 183 9.28 -8.38 -0.90
CA VAL A 183 10.58 -8.77 -1.45
C VAL A 183 11.69 -8.13 -0.64
N PHE A 184 12.52 -8.96 -0.03
CA PHE A 184 13.70 -8.50 0.68
C PHE A 184 14.92 -8.53 -0.24
N LYS A 185 15.50 -7.36 -0.55
CA LYS A 185 16.77 -7.25 -1.28
C LYS A 185 17.78 -6.51 -0.40
N LYS A 186 18.80 -7.23 0.08
CA LYS A 186 19.93 -6.64 0.81
C LYS A 186 20.74 -5.70 -0.10
#